data_AF-A0AAV1ZD12-F1
#
_entry.id   AF-A0AAV1ZD12-F1
#
_cell.length_a   1.000
_cell.length_b   1.000
_cell.length_c   1.000
_cell.angle_alpha   90.00
_cell.angle_beta   90.00
_cell.angle_gamma   90.00
#
_symmetry.space_group_name_H-M   'P 1'
#
loop_
_entity.id
_entity.type
_entity.pdbx_description
1 polymer ?
#
loop_
_entity_poly.entity_id
_entity_poly.type
_entity_poly.pdbx_seq_one_letter_code
_entity_poly.pdbx_strand_id
1 'polypeptide(L)'
;MTYEMNSWRSLVIRNLGFNKIISRRDVIQRRGKYPYQQDFQRDWESYKNGFGNITQEFWLGNENIRLLCAYECKIRFDFQAKNGEKRFATYQRFQLFGTYSIYITDYFGNAGDSMKHHNYFEFSTKDRGNIEKAKDFQGGWWYGDAVYANLNGMYQPGKNTKQNVHWWEFREYDNLAKVEIKVMPK
;
A
#
# COMPACT_ATOMS: atom_id res chain seq x y z
N MET A 1 10.19 21.33 23.07
CA MET A 1 9.68 20.02 22.58
C MET A 1 9.64 19.90 21.05
N THR A 2 9.83 20.96 20.26
CA THR A 2 9.78 20.88 18.78
C THR A 2 11.13 20.60 18.11
N TYR A 3 12.25 20.82 18.82
CA TYR A 3 13.60 20.67 18.25
C TYR A 3 14.10 19.21 18.24
N GLU A 4 13.80 18.43 19.29
CA GLU A 4 14.20 17.01 19.37
C GLU A 4 13.39 16.10 18.43
N MET A 5 12.12 16.43 18.16
CA MET A 5 11.26 15.67 17.23
C MET A 5 11.72 15.76 15.77
N ASN A 6 12.27 16.90 15.35
CA ASN A 6 12.85 17.06 14.02
C ASN A 6 14.17 16.28 13.86
N SER A 7 14.92 16.10 14.96
CA SER A 7 16.14 15.32 14.99
C SER A 7 15.87 13.82 14.76
N TRP A 8 14.91 13.23 15.46
CA TRP A 8 14.57 11.80 15.33
C TRP A 8 13.98 11.42 13.98
N ARG A 9 13.09 12.24 13.41
CA ARG A 9 12.58 12.04 12.04
C ARG A 9 13.71 12.03 11.01
N SER A 10 14.68 12.93 11.18
CA SER A 10 15.87 12.97 10.31
C SER A 10 16.80 11.76 10.50
N LEU A 11 16.87 11.19 11.70
CA LEU A 11 17.72 10.05 12.04
C LEU A 11 17.20 8.72 11.45
N VAL A 12 15.88 8.49 11.49
CA VAL A 12 15.25 7.33 10.85
C VAL A 12 15.44 7.40 9.32
N ILE A 13 15.32 8.60 8.74
CA ILE A 13 15.52 8.84 7.30
C ILE A 13 17.01 8.64 6.90
N ARG A 14 17.96 9.12 7.71
CA ARG A 14 19.40 8.97 7.46
C ARG A 14 19.88 7.51 7.54
N ASN A 15 19.38 6.73 8.50
CA ASN A 15 19.80 5.33 8.69
C ASN A 15 19.25 4.37 7.62
N LEU A 16 18.26 4.80 6.83
CA LEU A 16 17.71 4.02 5.71
C LEU A 16 18.31 4.40 4.34
N GLY A 17 19.40 5.18 4.30
CA GLY A 17 20.06 5.57 3.05
C GLY A 17 19.31 6.62 2.22
N PHE A 18 18.30 7.28 2.78
CA PHE A 18 17.57 8.35 2.13
C PHE A 18 18.34 9.68 2.21
N ASN A 19 19.40 9.83 1.42
CA ASN A 19 19.94 11.15 1.06
C ASN A 19 19.04 11.84 0.01
N LYS A 20 17.75 11.96 0.31
CA LYS A 20 16.83 12.75 -0.51
C LYS A 20 15.89 13.53 0.39
N ILE A 21 16.04 14.84 0.29
CA ILE A 21 15.11 15.90 0.68
C ILE A 21 13.67 15.34 0.67
N ILE A 22 12.96 15.55 1.77
CA ILE A 22 11.53 15.23 1.93
C ILE A 22 10.80 15.60 0.62
N SER A 23 10.40 14.58 -0.13
CA SER A 23 9.57 14.75 -1.31
C SER A 23 8.17 15.11 -0.81
N ARG A 24 7.45 16.00 -1.50
CA ARG A 24 6.03 16.28 -1.21
C ARG A 24 5.11 15.05 -1.33
N ARG A 25 5.62 13.91 -1.81
CA ARG A 25 4.93 12.60 -1.89
C ARG A 25 5.96 11.48 -1.76
N ASP A 26 5.82 10.65 -0.74
CA ASP A 26 6.66 9.45 -0.57
C ASP A 26 5.92 8.22 -1.10
N VAL A 27 6.51 7.53 -2.08
CA VAL A 27 5.96 6.27 -2.60
C VAL A 27 6.25 5.18 -1.58
N ILE A 28 5.21 4.51 -1.10
CA ILE A 28 5.30 3.44 -0.09
C ILE A 28 5.09 2.05 -0.70
N GLN A 29 4.52 1.99 -1.91
CA GLN A 29 4.32 0.76 -2.67
C GLN A 29 4.35 1.07 -4.16
N ARG A 30 4.92 0.16 -4.95
CA ARG A 30 4.81 0.19 -6.41
C ARG A 30 4.61 -1.20 -6.99
N ARG A 31 3.66 -1.33 -7.91
CA ARG A 31 3.46 -2.51 -8.78
C ARG A 31 3.53 -2.13 -10.26
N GLY A 32 4.00 -3.04 -11.10
CA GLY A 32 4.00 -2.86 -12.55
C GLY A 32 4.82 -3.92 -13.27
N LYS A 33 4.99 -3.75 -14.59
CA LYS A 33 5.83 -4.65 -15.40
C LYS A 33 7.30 -4.25 -15.29
N TYR A 34 8.12 -5.11 -14.69
CA TYR A 34 9.57 -4.95 -14.57
C TYR A 34 10.31 -6.23 -15.01
N PRO A 35 11.62 -6.17 -15.30
CA PRO A 35 12.40 -7.36 -15.66
C PRO A 35 12.37 -8.45 -14.57
N TYR A 36 12.37 -8.04 -13.30
CA TYR A 36 12.13 -8.91 -12.17
C TYR A 36 10.80 -8.54 -11.54
N GLN A 37 9.86 -9.48 -11.54
CA GLN A 37 8.58 -9.32 -10.87
C GLN A 37 8.73 -9.74 -9.41
N GLN A 38 8.53 -8.81 -8.49
CA GLN A 38 8.66 -9.07 -7.06
C GLN A 38 7.49 -9.94 -6.59
N ASP A 39 7.79 -10.97 -5.80
CA ASP A 39 6.78 -11.74 -5.08
C ASP A 39 6.24 -10.93 -3.89
N PHE A 40 4.92 -10.73 -3.85
CA PHE A 40 4.22 -10.04 -2.76
C PHE A 40 3.48 -11.02 -1.83
N GLN A 41 3.50 -12.34 -2.06
CA GLN A 41 2.97 -13.33 -1.12
C GLN A 41 3.98 -13.61 0.02
N ARG A 42 4.35 -12.54 0.71
CA ARG A 42 5.36 -12.50 1.78
C ARG A 42 4.73 -12.74 3.16
N ASP A 43 5.59 -13.12 4.09
CA ASP A 43 5.23 -13.30 5.50
C ASP A 43 5.09 -11.96 6.24
N TRP A 44 4.60 -12.04 7.48
CA TRP A 44 4.43 -10.89 8.37
C TRP A 44 5.72 -10.08 8.56
N GLU A 45 6.84 -10.75 8.80
CA GLU A 45 8.10 -10.08 9.10
C GLU A 45 8.64 -9.31 7.88
N SER A 46 8.49 -9.86 6.67
CA SER A 46 8.78 -9.14 5.43
C SER A 46 7.87 -7.91 5.27
N TYR A 47 6.55 -8.05 5.49
CA TYR A 47 5.62 -6.92 5.38
C TYR A 47 5.83 -5.85 6.44
N LYS A 48 6.28 -6.23 7.63
CA LYS A 48 6.66 -5.32 8.71
C LYS A 48 7.88 -4.47 8.33
N ASN A 49 8.95 -5.10 7.85
CA ASN A 49 10.24 -4.46 7.60
C ASN A 49 10.36 -3.83 6.21
N GLY A 50 9.57 -4.30 5.25
CA GLY A 50 9.64 -3.92 3.85
C GLY A 50 10.45 -4.90 3.01
N PHE A 51 10.21 -4.88 1.70
CA PHE A 51 10.87 -5.75 0.74
C PHE A 51 10.79 -5.19 -0.68
N GLY A 52 11.60 -5.75 -1.57
CA GLY A 52 11.66 -5.41 -2.99
C GLY A 52 12.69 -4.34 -3.32
N ASN A 53 12.55 -3.74 -4.49
CA ASN A 53 13.48 -2.77 -5.04
C ASN A 53 12.77 -1.44 -5.26
N ILE A 54 13.24 -0.38 -4.59
CA ILE A 54 12.61 0.94 -4.63
C ILE A 54 12.58 1.59 -6.03
N THR A 55 13.44 1.12 -6.94
CA THR A 55 13.48 1.54 -8.35
C THR A 55 12.51 0.74 -9.24
N GLN A 56 11.99 -0.39 -8.75
CA GLN A 56 11.06 -1.29 -9.43
C GLN A 56 9.80 -1.45 -8.55
N GLU A 57 9.48 -2.69 -8.15
CA GLU A 57 8.41 -3.00 -7.21
C GLU A 57 8.93 -3.17 -5.79
N PHE A 58 8.18 -2.62 -4.83
CA PHE A 58 8.51 -2.72 -3.43
C PHE A 58 7.29 -2.48 -2.54
N TRP A 59 7.42 -2.88 -1.28
CA TRP A 59 6.62 -2.44 -0.15
C TRP A 59 7.57 -1.82 0.87
N LEU A 60 7.28 -0.61 1.33
CA LEU A 60 8.18 0.13 2.22
C LEU A 60 8.31 -0.52 3.61
N GLY A 61 7.31 -1.29 4.04
CA GLY A 61 7.25 -1.89 5.36
C GLY A 61 6.21 -1.20 6.24
N ASN A 62 5.36 -1.98 6.89
CA ASN A 62 4.26 -1.49 7.72
C ASN A 62 4.78 -0.61 8.87
N GLU A 63 5.92 -0.98 9.45
CA GLU A 63 6.50 -0.20 10.55
C GLU A 63 7.00 1.17 10.06
N ASN A 64 7.67 1.20 8.90
CA ASN A 64 8.11 2.44 8.27
C ASN A 64 6.91 3.34 7.91
N ILE A 65 5.84 2.77 7.34
CA ILE A 65 4.62 3.51 6.99
C ILE A 65 3.95 4.06 8.26
N ARG A 66 3.86 3.27 9.33
CA ARG A 66 3.29 3.70 10.62
C ARG A 66 4.07 4.87 11.21
N LEU A 67 5.41 4.83 11.17
CA LEU A 67 6.26 5.91 11.67
C LEU A 67 6.16 7.18 10.80
N LEU A 68 6.14 7.05 9.48
CA LEU A 68 5.95 8.18 8.56
C LEU A 68 4.60 8.88 8.77
N CYS A 69 3.58 8.12 9.16
CA CYS A 69 2.20 8.60 9.33
C CYS A 69 1.73 8.58 10.80
N ALA A 70 2.66 8.73 11.74
CA ALA A 70 2.36 8.70 13.18
C ALA A 70 1.43 9.84 13.63
N TYR A 71 1.42 10.96 12.91
CA TYR A 71 0.58 12.14 13.20
C TYR A 71 -0.47 12.39 12.11
N GLU A 72 -0.95 11.31 11.49
CA GLU A 72 -1.85 11.34 10.34
C GLU A 72 -1.18 11.82 9.03
N CYS A 73 -1.43 11.08 7.96
CA CYS A 73 -1.05 11.45 6.59
C CYS A 73 -2.30 11.60 5.72
N LYS A 74 -2.10 12.09 4.51
CA LYS A 74 -2.96 11.74 3.37
C LYS A 74 -2.38 10.52 2.68
N ILE A 75 -3.22 9.60 2.21
CA ILE A 75 -2.80 8.47 1.38
C ILE A 75 -3.46 8.57 0.00
N ARG A 76 -2.67 8.34 -1.05
CA ARG A 76 -3.10 8.38 -2.45
C ARG A 76 -2.72 7.10 -3.15
N PHE A 77 -3.67 6.57 -3.91
CA PHE A 77 -3.51 5.42 -4.78
C PHE A 77 -3.63 5.90 -6.23
N ASP A 78 -2.58 5.70 -7.02
CA ASP A 78 -2.58 5.99 -8.46
C ASP A 78 -2.63 4.66 -9.24
N PHE A 79 -3.52 4.58 -10.22
CA PHE A 79 -3.76 3.37 -11.02
C PHE A 79 -3.54 3.64 -12.50
N GLN A 80 -3.09 2.62 -13.22
CA GLN A 80 -3.11 2.57 -14.67
C GLN A 80 -3.63 1.19 -15.13
N ALA A 81 -4.65 1.18 -15.97
CA ALA A 81 -5.17 -0.03 -16.60
C ALA A 81 -4.36 -0.42 -17.85
N LYS A 82 -4.59 -1.63 -18.38
CA LYS A 82 -3.89 -2.15 -19.57
C LYS A 82 -4.05 -1.25 -20.81
N ASN A 83 -5.22 -0.63 -20.98
CA ASN A 83 -5.52 0.29 -22.08
C ASN A 83 -4.93 1.70 -21.87
N GLY A 84 -4.17 1.93 -20.80
CA GLY A 84 -3.55 3.21 -20.48
C GLY A 84 -4.42 4.18 -19.70
N GLU A 85 -5.70 3.86 -19.44
CA GLU A 85 -6.56 4.69 -18.60
C GLU A 85 -5.98 4.82 -17.19
N LYS A 86 -6.00 6.04 -16.64
CA LYS A 86 -5.49 6.35 -15.30
C LYS A 86 -6.61 6.83 -14.40
N ARG A 87 -6.64 6.30 -13.19
CA ARG A 87 -7.56 6.72 -12.12
C ARG A 87 -6.80 6.90 -10.82
N PHE A 88 -7.43 7.54 -9.85
CA PHE A 88 -6.89 7.65 -8.51
C PHE A 88 -7.97 7.62 -7.43
N ALA A 89 -7.54 7.20 -6.25
CA ALA A 89 -8.27 7.32 -5.00
C ALA A 89 -7.38 8.06 -3.99
N THR A 90 -7.95 8.94 -3.17
CA THR A 90 -7.21 9.64 -2.11
C THR A 90 -8.07 9.73 -0.87
N TYR A 91 -7.46 9.52 0.30
CA TYR A 91 -8.09 9.70 1.61
C TYR A 91 -7.32 10.78 2.35
N GLN A 92 -8.02 11.80 2.83
CA GLN A 92 -7.36 12.96 3.46
C GLN A 92 -6.80 12.63 4.84
N ARG A 93 -7.25 11.55 5.46
CA ARG A 93 -6.74 11.08 6.76
C ARG A 93 -6.39 9.61 6.61
N PHE A 94 -5.17 9.26 6.98
CA PHE A 94 -4.61 7.92 6.96
C PHE A 94 -3.72 7.72 8.16
N GLN A 95 -3.92 6.61 8.87
CA GLN A 95 -3.06 6.19 9.96
C GLN A 95 -3.09 4.67 10.11
N LEU A 96 -2.02 4.12 10.67
CA LEU A 96 -1.94 2.72 11.09
C LEU A 96 -1.86 2.66 12.62
N PHE A 97 -2.68 1.80 13.23
CA PHE A 97 -2.77 1.62 14.69
C PHE A 97 -2.45 0.19 15.11
N GLY A 98 -2.00 -0.01 16.36
CA GLY A 98 -1.77 -1.33 16.93
C GLY A 98 -0.93 -2.22 16.03
N THR A 99 -1.49 -3.37 15.63
CA THR A 99 -0.92 -4.33 14.67
C THR A 99 -1.20 -3.94 13.21
N TYR A 100 -1.01 -2.65 12.91
CA TYR A 100 -1.21 -2.03 11.61
C TYR A 100 -2.66 -2.03 11.09
N SER A 101 -3.66 -1.95 11.96
CA SER A 101 -5.04 -1.70 11.53
C SER A 101 -5.13 -0.35 10.81
N ILE A 102 -5.81 -0.33 9.66
CA ILE A 102 -5.91 0.88 8.84
C ILE A 102 -7.06 1.77 9.30
N TYR A 103 -6.80 3.08 9.34
CA TYR A 103 -7.83 4.09 9.42
C TYR A 103 -7.71 5.03 8.22
N ILE A 104 -8.81 5.19 7.50
CA ILE A 104 -8.94 6.10 6.37
C ILE A 104 -10.29 6.83 6.40
N THR A 105 -10.31 8.11 6.01
CA THR A 105 -11.55 8.87 5.80
C THR A 105 -11.34 9.98 4.77
N ASP A 106 -12.44 10.64 4.41
CA ASP A 106 -12.50 11.80 3.52
C ASP A 106 -12.00 11.42 2.12
N TYR A 107 -12.61 10.36 1.58
CA TYR A 107 -12.34 9.87 0.24
C TYR A 107 -12.66 10.95 -0.80
N PHE A 108 -11.76 11.10 -1.77
CA PHE A 108 -12.05 11.72 -3.06
C PHE A 108 -11.22 11.05 -4.16
N GLY A 109 -11.76 11.00 -5.36
CA GLY A 109 -11.11 10.35 -6.48
C GLY A 109 -12.09 10.02 -7.59
N ASN A 110 -11.54 9.41 -8.64
CA ASN A 110 -12.31 9.00 -9.81
C ASN A 110 -12.20 7.49 -10.09
N ALA A 111 -11.61 6.72 -9.16
CA ALA A 111 -11.44 5.26 -9.24
C ALA A 111 -12.56 4.46 -8.54
N GLY A 112 -13.47 5.15 -7.85
CA GLY A 112 -14.37 4.53 -6.87
C GLY A 112 -13.67 4.22 -5.53
N ASP A 113 -14.44 4.10 -4.47
CA ASP A 113 -13.98 3.94 -3.08
C ASP A 113 -13.94 2.46 -2.68
N SER A 114 -12.99 1.70 -3.24
CA SER A 114 -12.82 0.29 -2.86
C SER A 114 -12.23 0.10 -1.47
N MET A 115 -11.44 1.06 -0.94
CA MET A 115 -10.82 0.89 0.39
C MET A 115 -11.77 1.08 1.56
N LYS A 116 -12.98 1.64 1.39
CA LYS A 116 -13.98 1.70 2.46
C LYS A 116 -14.28 0.33 3.10
N HIS A 117 -14.21 -0.75 2.31
CA HIS A 117 -14.43 -2.13 2.78
C HIS A 117 -13.26 -2.71 3.58
N HIS A 118 -12.12 -2.02 3.59
CA HIS A 118 -10.89 -2.41 4.27
C HIS A 118 -10.65 -1.57 5.53
N ASN A 119 -11.41 -0.50 5.74
CA ASN A 119 -11.24 0.41 6.86
C ASN A 119 -11.41 -0.32 8.20
N TYR A 120 -10.60 0.03 9.19
CA TYR A 120 -10.54 -0.55 10.54
C TYR A 120 -10.05 -2.01 10.65
N PHE A 121 -9.86 -2.73 9.55
CA PHE A 121 -9.35 -4.09 9.59
C PHE A 121 -7.84 -4.12 9.87
N GLU A 122 -7.39 -5.18 10.57
CA GLU A 122 -5.98 -5.46 10.82
C GLU A 122 -5.27 -5.89 9.54
N PHE A 123 -3.99 -5.53 9.39
CA PHE A 123 -3.18 -6.06 8.31
C PHE A 123 -3.03 -7.57 8.46
N SER A 124 -3.06 -8.29 7.35
CA SER A 124 -3.05 -9.76 7.33
C SER A 124 -2.09 -10.26 6.27
N THR A 125 -1.46 -11.40 6.55
CA THR A 125 -0.44 -12.06 5.71
C THR A 125 -0.64 -13.57 5.78
N LYS A 126 0.13 -14.33 5.00
CA LYS A 126 -0.01 -15.79 4.90
C LYS A 126 0.22 -16.55 6.22
N ASP A 127 0.75 -15.89 7.25
CA ASP A 127 1.12 -16.43 8.55
C ASP A 127 0.58 -15.62 9.75
N ARG A 128 -0.15 -14.52 9.54
CA ARG A 128 -0.74 -13.72 10.63
C ARG A 128 -1.99 -12.94 10.21
N GLY A 129 -2.94 -12.76 11.14
CA GLY A 129 -4.21 -12.08 10.90
C GLY A 129 -5.23 -13.01 10.23
N ASN A 130 -5.96 -12.52 9.24
CA ASN A 130 -6.83 -13.34 8.41
C ASN A 130 -6.01 -14.15 7.39
N ILE A 131 -5.40 -15.24 7.87
CA ILE A 131 -4.51 -16.13 7.10
C ILE A 131 -5.25 -16.75 5.90
N GLU A 132 -6.52 -17.11 6.07
CA GLU A 132 -7.33 -17.70 5.01
C GLU A 132 -7.45 -16.75 3.82
N LYS A 133 -7.86 -15.49 4.06
CA LYS A 133 -7.95 -14.48 3.00
C LYS A 133 -6.58 -14.13 2.42
N ALA A 134 -5.54 -14.03 3.25
CA ALA A 134 -4.20 -13.74 2.74
C ALA A 134 -3.65 -14.83 1.81
N LYS A 135 -3.95 -16.11 2.10
CA LYS A 135 -3.61 -17.24 1.22
C LYS A 135 -4.48 -17.25 -0.03
N ASP A 136 -5.78 -16.98 0.10
CA ASP A 136 -6.75 -16.99 -0.99
C ASP A 136 -6.51 -15.87 -2.01
N PHE A 137 -6.22 -14.65 -1.53
CA PHE A 137 -5.92 -13.46 -2.35
C PHE A 137 -4.43 -13.30 -2.70
N GLN A 138 -3.57 -14.15 -2.14
CA GLN A 138 -2.13 -14.23 -2.43
C GLN A 138 -1.37 -12.90 -2.25
N GLY A 139 -1.61 -12.23 -1.13
CA GLY A 139 -0.94 -10.98 -0.79
C GLY A 139 -1.11 -10.60 0.68
N GLY A 140 -0.40 -9.56 1.13
CA GLY A 140 -0.61 -8.95 2.44
C GLY A 140 -1.47 -7.70 2.33
N TRP A 141 -2.59 -7.64 3.06
CA TRP A 141 -3.53 -6.52 3.00
C TRP A 141 -4.41 -6.42 4.25
N TRP A 142 -5.20 -5.35 4.35
CA TRP A 142 -6.24 -5.18 5.36
C TRP A 142 -7.51 -5.92 4.91
N TYR A 143 -7.53 -7.25 5.02
CA TYR A 143 -8.65 -8.06 4.50
C TYR A 143 -9.88 -7.96 5.40
N GLY A 144 -10.87 -7.17 4.97
CA GLY A 144 -12.22 -7.14 5.53
C GLY A 144 -13.14 -8.21 4.97
N ASP A 145 -14.43 -8.13 5.25
CA ASP A 145 -15.43 -9.11 4.78
C ASP A 145 -15.53 -9.16 3.24
N ALA A 146 -15.54 -7.98 2.61
CA ALA A 146 -15.42 -7.81 1.18
C ALA A 146 -13.99 -7.37 0.81
N VAL A 147 -13.41 -7.98 -0.22
CA VAL A 147 -12.07 -7.64 -0.71
C VAL A 147 -12.21 -6.93 -2.05
N TYR A 148 -12.32 -5.60 -1.99
CA TYR A 148 -12.53 -4.77 -3.18
C TYR A 148 -11.22 -4.15 -3.69
N ALA A 149 -10.15 -4.23 -2.90
CA ALA A 149 -8.80 -3.89 -3.34
C ALA A 149 -7.83 -5.00 -2.92
N ASN A 150 -6.96 -5.41 -3.85
CA ASN A 150 -5.89 -6.36 -3.59
C ASN A 150 -4.60 -5.91 -4.29
N LEU A 151 -4.11 -4.72 -3.97
CA LEU A 151 -2.98 -4.09 -4.67
C LEU A 151 -1.64 -4.80 -4.40
N ASN A 152 -1.61 -5.68 -3.40
CA ASN A 152 -0.47 -6.54 -3.08
C ASN A 152 -0.66 -7.99 -3.57
N GLY A 153 -1.67 -8.25 -4.40
CA GLY A 153 -1.89 -9.55 -5.02
C GLY A 153 -0.85 -9.93 -6.08
N MET A 154 -1.11 -11.02 -6.80
CA MET A 154 -0.31 -11.47 -7.91
C MET A 154 -0.40 -10.51 -9.10
N TYR A 155 0.74 -10.16 -9.68
CA TYR A 155 0.77 -9.37 -10.91
C TYR A 155 0.61 -10.30 -12.12
N GLN A 156 -0.61 -10.41 -12.66
CA GLN A 156 -0.94 -11.31 -13.78
C GLN A 156 -1.70 -10.59 -14.91
N PRO A 157 -1.02 -9.73 -15.70
CA PRO A 157 -1.65 -9.04 -16.83
C PRO A 157 -2.37 -9.99 -17.79
N GLY A 158 -3.61 -9.67 -18.14
CA GLY A 158 -4.44 -10.48 -19.04
C GLY A 158 -5.24 -11.59 -18.34
N LYS A 159 -5.05 -11.79 -17.03
CA LYS A 159 -5.97 -12.59 -16.22
C LYS A 159 -7.00 -11.69 -15.54
N ASN A 160 -8.14 -12.27 -15.19
CA ASN A 160 -9.22 -11.62 -14.45
C ASN A 160 -9.60 -12.53 -13.26
N THR A 161 -8.83 -12.45 -12.17
CA THR A 161 -8.99 -13.28 -10.98
C THR A 161 -8.87 -12.44 -9.72
N LYS A 162 -9.51 -12.87 -8.62
CA LYS A 162 -9.47 -12.16 -7.34
C LYS A 162 -8.05 -11.99 -6.76
N GLN A 163 -7.11 -12.85 -7.14
CA GLN A 163 -5.72 -12.75 -6.72
C GLN A 163 -4.94 -11.64 -7.42
N ASN A 164 -5.48 -11.03 -8.48
CA ASN A 164 -4.78 -10.00 -9.23
C ASN A 164 -4.53 -8.73 -8.42
N VAL A 165 -3.55 -7.94 -8.88
CA VAL A 165 -3.41 -6.53 -8.50
C VAL A 165 -4.61 -5.75 -9.03
N HIS A 166 -5.66 -5.61 -8.23
CA HIS A 166 -6.94 -5.08 -8.69
C HIS A 166 -7.57 -4.03 -7.76
N TRP A 167 -8.50 -3.27 -8.35
CA TRP A 167 -9.35 -2.28 -7.68
C TRP A 167 -10.77 -2.40 -8.24
N TRP A 168 -11.68 -2.92 -7.42
CA TRP A 168 -12.98 -3.42 -7.84
C TRP A 168 -13.84 -2.36 -8.53
N GLU A 169 -13.97 -1.17 -7.92
CA GLU A 169 -14.82 -0.11 -8.46
C GLU A 169 -14.26 0.53 -9.75
N PHE A 170 -13.05 0.17 -10.18
CA PHE A 170 -12.47 0.65 -11.44
C PHE A 170 -12.52 -0.40 -12.55
N ARG A 171 -12.02 -1.61 -12.29
CA ARG A 171 -11.89 -2.69 -13.30
C ARG A 171 -12.13 -4.08 -12.71
N GLU A 172 -12.92 -4.18 -11.64
CA GLU A 172 -13.23 -5.45 -10.97
C GLU A 172 -11.94 -6.21 -10.60
N TYR A 173 -11.74 -7.41 -11.15
CA TYR A 173 -10.57 -8.26 -10.94
C TYR A 173 -9.53 -8.19 -12.06
N ASP A 174 -9.69 -7.30 -13.06
CA ASP A 174 -8.66 -7.12 -14.09
C ASP A 174 -7.36 -6.63 -13.45
N ASN A 175 -6.26 -7.25 -13.85
CA ASN A 175 -4.95 -6.86 -13.34
C ASN A 175 -4.55 -5.45 -13.84
N LEU A 176 -4.36 -4.53 -12.90
CA LEU A 176 -3.85 -3.19 -13.16
C LEU A 176 -2.42 -3.24 -13.69
N ALA A 177 -2.12 -2.46 -14.73
CA ALA A 177 -0.81 -2.41 -15.37
C ALA A 177 0.23 -1.66 -14.53
N LYS A 178 -0.21 -0.67 -13.73
CA LYS A 178 0.65 0.02 -12.77
C LYS A 178 -0.17 0.47 -11.56
N VAL A 179 0.45 0.35 -10.38
CA VAL A 179 -0.08 0.89 -9.13
C VAL A 179 1.06 1.60 -8.39
N GLU A 180 0.77 2.76 -7.82
CA GLU A 180 1.62 3.39 -6.81
C GLU A 180 0.77 3.84 -5.63
N ILE A 181 1.22 3.55 -4.41
CA ILE A 181 0.64 4.07 -3.18
C ILE A 181 1.60 5.09 -2.60
N LYS A 182 1.08 6.25 -2.24
CA LYS A 182 1.84 7.42 -1.80
C LYS A 182 1.27 7.97 -0.52
N VAL A 183 2.14 8.36 0.40
CA VAL A 183 1.75 9.10 1.61
C VAL A 183 2.26 10.54 1.53
N MET A 184 1.51 11.42 2.16
CA MET A 184 1.85 12.83 2.32
C MET A 184 1.62 13.17 3.80
N PRO A 185 2.70 13.27 4.61
CA PRO A 185 2.58 13.73 5.99
C PRO A 185 1.92 15.11 6.05
N LYS A 186 1.08 15.32 7.08
CA LYS A 186 0.51 16.63 7.37
C LYS A 186 1.44 17.47 8.24
#